data_AF-A0A8T5BSD8-F1
#
_entry.id   AF-A0A8T5BSD8-F1
#
_cell.length_a   1.000
_cell.length_b   1.000
_cell.length_c   1.000
_cell.angle_alpha   90.00
_cell.angle_beta   90.00
_cell.angle_gamma   90.00
#
_symmetry.space_group_name_H-M   'P 1'
#
loop_
_entity.id
_entity.type
_entity.pdbx_description
1 polymer ?
#
loop_
_entity_poly.entity_id
_entity_poly.type
_entity_poly.pdbx_seq_one_letter_code
_entity_poly.pdbx_strand_id
1 'polypeptide(L)'
;HLMQFGEVWAYGKKAKVGDYVLIANENPMDATSFIHPPPFYDRFDMCLFLRSLTLSEKFQLQEILEKYDWNLVSSMPQVLSFDELEEARKEVATIELDPSVVGNINLLVRDFQACIRDKEESEIKPPALCEGCHFIRDICGTIREPLSERATVALTHLAKAAQWLDGKCEFEDILRMALLVFPHRLTLVRTRNIINDMIEILERERVKMADRNARKQWPLLNELLKDFNRSIYGLAREAAVEDVAFAEELIRLEDQWVNEGRLRRDDTLSTQMGWRRPSYQGVPF
;
A
#
# COMPACT_ATOMS: atom_id res chain seq x y z
N HIS A 1 -0.24 -25.58 -8.99
CA HIS A 1 0.19 -26.39 -7.83
C HIS A 1 0.65 -25.42 -6.75
N LEU A 2 -0.24 -25.13 -5.80
CA LEU A 2 -0.03 -24.07 -4.82
C LEU A 2 0.67 -24.62 -3.59
N MET A 3 1.73 -23.92 -3.20
CA MET A 3 2.49 -24.15 -1.98
C MET A 3 1.56 -24.14 -0.78
N GLN A 4 1.61 -25.20 0.02
CA GLN A 4 0.90 -25.29 1.29
C GLN A 4 1.88 -25.91 2.28
N PHE A 5 2.03 -25.28 3.45
CA PHE A 5 2.79 -25.81 4.60
C PHE A 5 4.28 -26.11 4.35
N GLY A 6 4.97 -25.28 3.57
CA GLY A 6 6.41 -25.47 3.29
C GLY A 6 6.68 -26.67 2.38
N GLU A 7 5.68 -27.08 1.60
CA GLU A 7 5.79 -28.19 0.66
C GLU A 7 5.40 -27.75 -0.75
N VAL A 8 6.26 -28.04 -1.72
CA VAL A 8 6.02 -27.81 -3.13
C VAL A 8 5.68 -29.15 -3.79
N TRP A 9 4.58 -29.12 -4.55
CA TRP A 9 4.20 -30.21 -5.44
C TRP A 9 4.58 -29.85 -6.87
N ALA A 10 5.54 -30.56 -7.43
CA ALA A 10 5.96 -30.39 -8.82
C ALA A 10 6.12 -31.76 -9.48
N TYR A 11 5.54 -31.94 -10.66
CA TYR A 11 5.66 -33.17 -11.47
C TYR A 11 5.34 -34.47 -10.69
N GLY A 12 4.29 -34.42 -9.85
CA GLY A 12 3.88 -35.56 -9.02
C GLY A 12 4.78 -35.87 -7.83
N LYS A 13 5.80 -35.04 -7.57
CA LYS A 13 6.69 -35.15 -6.41
C LYS A 13 6.40 -34.04 -5.40
N LYS A 14 6.46 -34.44 -4.13
CA LYS A 14 6.35 -33.56 -2.97
C LYS A 14 7.75 -33.29 -2.42
N ALA A 15 8.13 -32.03 -2.32
CA ALA A 15 9.40 -31.60 -1.73
C ALA A 15 9.14 -30.64 -0.58
N LYS A 16 9.85 -30.82 0.54
CA LYS A 16 9.86 -29.84 1.63
C LYS A 16 10.80 -28.70 1.25
N VAL A 17 10.35 -27.47 1.41
CA VAL A 17 11.10 -26.26 1.09
C VAL A 17 11.43 -25.54 2.40
N GLY A 18 12.71 -25.18 2.57
CA GLY A 18 13.21 -24.39 3.69
C GLY A 18 12.92 -22.90 3.52
N ASP A 19 13.82 -22.04 3.97
CA ASP A 19 13.79 -20.62 3.62
C ASP A 19 14.11 -20.43 2.13
N TYR A 20 13.31 -19.64 1.42
CA TYR A 20 13.49 -19.40 -0.01
C TYR A 20 12.92 -18.04 -0.43
N VAL A 21 13.51 -17.48 -1.48
CA VAL A 21 12.97 -16.32 -2.20
C VAL A 21 12.47 -16.82 -3.55
N LEU A 22 11.21 -16.51 -3.87
CA LEU A 22 10.64 -16.81 -5.17
C LEU A 22 10.82 -15.61 -6.09
N ILE A 23 11.58 -15.78 -7.16
CA ILE A 23 11.64 -14.85 -8.28
C ILE A 23 10.89 -15.48 -9.44
N ALA A 24 9.81 -14.83 -9.89
CA ALA A 24 9.01 -15.26 -11.03
C ALA A 24 9.00 -14.16 -12.09
N ASN A 25 8.99 -14.56 -13.35
CA ASN A 25 8.85 -13.65 -14.49
C ASN A 25 7.61 -14.01 -15.29
N GLU A 26 6.92 -12.98 -15.79
CA GLU A 26 5.79 -13.12 -16.69
C GLU A 26 6.09 -12.36 -17.98
N ASN A 27 5.86 -12.99 -19.12
CA ASN A 27 5.97 -12.33 -20.41
C ASN A 27 4.58 -11.82 -20.84
N PRO A 28 4.31 -10.50 -20.77
CA PRO A 28 2.98 -9.94 -20.99
C PRO A 28 2.49 -10.06 -22.44
N MET A 29 3.39 -10.35 -23.40
CA MET A 29 3.06 -10.40 -24.84
C MET A 29 3.02 -11.82 -25.40
N ASP A 30 3.23 -12.84 -24.57
CA ASP A 30 3.16 -14.23 -25.03
C ASP A 30 1.70 -14.71 -25.04
N ALA A 31 1.18 -14.99 -26.25
CA ALA A 31 -0.19 -15.45 -26.46
C ALA A 31 -0.49 -16.82 -25.84
N THR A 32 0.53 -17.57 -25.42
CA THR A 32 0.38 -18.86 -24.73
C THR A 32 0.45 -18.75 -23.21
N SER A 33 0.68 -17.55 -22.67
CA SER A 33 0.69 -17.29 -21.23
C SER A 33 -0.72 -17.28 -20.65
N PHE A 34 -0.87 -17.92 -19.49
CA PHE A 34 -2.07 -17.82 -18.67
C PHE A 34 -1.88 -16.71 -17.64
N ILE A 35 -2.74 -15.68 -17.68
CA ILE A 35 -2.74 -14.63 -16.66
C ILE A 35 -3.21 -15.25 -15.34
N HIS A 36 -2.42 -15.04 -14.27
CA HIS A 36 -2.80 -15.53 -12.96
C HIS A 36 -3.90 -14.66 -12.34
N PRO A 37 -4.76 -15.21 -11.46
CA PRO A 37 -5.81 -14.42 -10.82
C PRO A 37 -5.20 -13.46 -9.78
N PRO A 38 -5.82 -12.30 -9.48
CA PRO A 38 -5.29 -11.31 -8.52
C PRO A 38 -4.87 -11.87 -7.15
N PRO A 39 -5.58 -12.84 -6.52
CA PRO A 39 -5.14 -13.45 -5.27
C PRO A 39 -3.78 -14.16 -5.37
N PHE A 40 -3.35 -14.57 -6.56
CA PHE A 40 -2.02 -15.12 -6.78
C PHE A 40 -0.95 -14.03 -6.72
N TYR A 41 -1.15 -12.92 -7.43
CA TYR A 41 -0.22 -11.78 -7.42
C TYR A 41 -0.11 -11.14 -6.03
N ASP A 42 -1.19 -11.08 -5.26
CA ASP A 42 -1.19 -10.56 -3.88
C ASP A 42 -0.28 -11.37 -2.91
N ARG A 43 0.26 -12.51 -3.34
CA ARG A 43 1.28 -13.28 -2.60
C ARG A 43 2.72 -12.86 -2.88
N PHE A 44 2.96 -12.04 -3.89
CA PHE A 44 4.27 -11.46 -4.15
C PHE A 44 4.41 -10.15 -3.39
N ASP A 45 5.51 -9.97 -2.67
CA ASP A 45 5.74 -8.74 -1.92
C ASP A 45 5.96 -7.55 -2.86
N MET A 46 6.64 -7.79 -3.98
CA MET A 46 7.04 -6.78 -4.95
C MET A 46 6.80 -7.24 -6.38
N CYS A 47 6.59 -6.27 -7.28
CA CYS A 47 6.64 -6.44 -8.71
C CYS A 47 7.62 -5.44 -9.35
N LEU A 48 8.27 -5.86 -10.44
CA LEU A 48 9.22 -5.04 -11.19
C LEU A 48 8.83 -5.03 -12.66
N PHE A 49 8.61 -3.82 -13.19
CA PHE A 49 8.35 -3.63 -14.61
C PHE A 49 9.67 -3.35 -15.32
N LEU A 50 10.15 -4.34 -16.07
CA LEU A 50 11.37 -4.18 -16.86
C LEU A 50 11.08 -3.37 -18.11
N ARG A 51 11.96 -2.41 -18.41
CA ARG A 51 11.96 -1.68 -19.68
C ARG A 51 13.08 -2.17 -20.58
N SER A 52 12.87 -2.03 -21.88
CA SER A 52 13.95 -2.19 -22.85
C SER A 52 15.05 -1.17 -22.59
N LEU A 53 16.30 -1.61 -22.76
CA LEU A 53 17.47 -0.74 -22.74
C LEU A 53 17.44 0.22 -23.94
N THR A 54 17.82 1.47 -23.70
CA THR A 54 18.12 2.46 -24.73
C THR A 54 19.37 2.05 -25.53
N LEU A 55 19.61 2.70 -26.66
CA LEU A 55 20.77 2.39 -27.51
C LEU A 55 22.10 2.54 -26.75
N SER A 56 22.26 3.63 -25.98
CA SER A 56 23.45 3.87 -25.16
C SER A 56 23.63 2.81 -24.07
N GLU A 57 22.54 2.41 -23.41
CA GLU A 57 22.59 1.36 -22.38
C GLU A 57 22.93 -0.02 -22.97
N LYS A 58 22.55 -0.29 -24.22
CA LYS A 58 22.96 -1.52 -24.93
C LYS A 58 24.46 -1.55 -25.19
N PHE A 59 25.05 -0.43 -25.60
CA PHE A 59 26.50 -0.34 -25.78
C PHE A 59 27.23 -0.49 -24.44
N GLN A 60 26.74 0.14 -23.36
CA GLN A 60 27.29 -0.05 -22.01
C GLN A 60 27.22 -1.52 -21.56
N LEU A 61 26.09 -2.20 -21.80
CA LEU A 61 25.96 -3.62 -21.50
C LEU A 61 26.97 -4.45 -22.31
N GLN A 62 27.14 -4.15 -23.59
CA GLN A 62 28.10 -4.84 -24.45
C GLN A 62 29.53 -4.67 -23.93
N GLU A 63 29.94 -3.46 -23.56
CA GLU A 63 31.27 -3.18 -22.98
C GLU A 63 31.50 -3.99 -21.69
N ILE A 64 30.48 -4.07 -20.82
CA ILE A 64 30.54 -4.86 -19.58
C ILE A 64 30.68 -6.36 -19.93
N LEU A 65 29.88 -6.87 -20.86
CA LEU A 65 29.93 -8.27 -21.25
C LEU A 65 31.30 -8.63 -21.85
N GLU A 66 31.83 -7.81 -22.76
CA GLU A 66 33.15 -8.01 -23.35
C GLU A 66 34.26 -7.99 -22.28
N LYS A 67 34.19 -7.04 -21.33
CA LYS A 67 35.15 -6.96 -20.21
C LYS A 67 35.20 -8.24 -19.37
N TYR A 68 34.08 -8.94 -19.24
CA TYR A 68 33.95 -10.16 -18.43
C TYR A 68 33.79 -11.42 -19.28
N ASP A 69 34.26 -11.41 -20.53
CA ASP A 69 34.23 -12.55 -21.46
C ASP A 69 32.84 -13.22 -21.57
N TRP A 70 31.81 -12.39 -21.61
CA TRP A 70 30.40 -12.77 -21.65
C TRP A 70 29.94 -13.67 -20.49
N ASN A 71 30.75 -13.80 -19.43
CA ASN A 71 30.50 -14.63 -18.26
C ASN A 71 30.41 -13.78 -16.99
N LEU A 72 29.43 -12.88 -16.98
CA LEU A 72 29.23 -11.94 -15.87
C LEU A 72 29.08 -12.67 -14.52
N VAL A 73 28.23 -13.70 -14.46
CA VAL A 73 27.92 -14.41 -13.21
C VAL A 73 29.16 -15.05 -12.60
N SER A 74 29.97 -15.76 -13.39
CA SER A 74 31.16 -16.43 -12.85
C SER A 74 32.29 -15.44 -12.52
N SER A 75 32.26 -14.26 -13.12
CA SER A 75 33.26 -13.20 -12.89
C SER A 75 33.00 -12.38 -11.63
N MET A 76 31.76 -12.41 -11.09
CA MET A 76 31.39 -11.61 -9.93
C MET A 76 31.90 -12.25 -8.65
N PRO A 77 32.68 -11.53 -7.82
CA PRO A 77 33.08 -12.04 -6.52
C PRO A 77 31.85 -12.20 -5.62
N GLN A 78 31.82 -13.29 -4.85
CA GLN A 78 30.83 -13.45 -3.81
C GLN A 78 31.17 -12.51 -2.65
N VAL A 79 30.33 -11.48 -2.46
CA VAL A 79 30.52 -10.46 -1.40
C VAL A 79 29.95 -10.92 -0.06
N LEU A 80 28.88 -11.73 -0.07
CA LEU A 80 28.24 -12.28 1.11
C LEU A 80 28.05 -13.80 0.98
N SER A 81 28.33 -14.52 2.05
CA SER A 81 27.98 -15.93 2.23
C SER A 81 26.48 -16.10 2.49
N PHE A 82 25.98 -17.33 2.33
CA PHE A 82 24.59 -17.64 2.65
C PHE A 82 24.27 -17.46 4.14
N ASP A 83 25.21 -17.78 5.02
CA ASP A 83 25.08 -17.60 6.47
C ASP A 83 25.00 -16.11 6.83
N GLU A 84 25.84 -15.27 6.22
CA GLU A 84 25.78 -13.81 6.40
C GLU A 84 24.46 -13.23 5.89
N LEU A 85 23.93 -13.73 4.76
CA LEU A 85 22.61 -13.31 4.26
C LEU A 85 21.47 -13.74 5.20
N GLU A 86 21.56 -14.92 5.81
CA GLU A 86 20.57 -15.37 6.79
C GLU A 86 20.63 -14.52 8.07
N GLU A 87 21.83 -14.20 8.55
CA GLU A 87 22.01 -13.35 9.72
C GLU A 87 21.50 -11.92 9.46
N ALA A 88 21.81 -11.34 8.30
CA ALA A 88 21.28 -10.04 7.91
C ALA A 88 19.74 -10.04 7.89
N ARG A 89 19.07 -11.11 7.42
CA ARG A 89 17.60 -11.22 7.49
C ARG A 89 17.09 -11.23 8.94
N LYS A 90 17.78 -11.92 9.85
CA LYS A 90 17.42 -11.94 11.28
C LYS A 90 17.60 -10.56 11.90
N GLU A 91 18.69 -9.87 11.63
CA GLU A 91 18.93 -8.50 12.10
C GLU A 91 17.84 -7.54 11.62
N VAL A 92 17.53 -7.54 10.31
CA VAL A 92 16.46 -6.71 9.73
C VAL A 92 15.11 -6.99 10.42
N ALA A 93 14.79 -8.25 10.73
CA ALA A 93 13.53 -8.58 11.39
C ALA A 93 13.39 -7.93 12.78
N THR A 94 14.50 -7.75 13.49
CA THR A 94 14.56 -7.13 14.83
C THR A 94 14.51 -5.60 14.84
N ILE A 95 14.67 -4.94 13.69
CA ILE A 95 14.57 -3.48 13.58
C ILE A 95 13.21 -3.00 14.10
N GLU A 96 13.24 -2.05 15.04
CA GLU A 96 12.08 -1.27 15.45
C GLU A 96 12.00 -0.01 14.59
N LEU A 97 10.85 0.22 13.95
CA LEU A 97 10.62 1.41 13.14
C LEU A 97 10.11 2.54 14.03
N ASP A 98 10.50 3.77 13.69
CA ASP A 98 9.93 4.96 14.33
C ASP A 98 8.40 5.00 14.15
N PRO A 99 7.62 5.39 15.18
CA PRO A 99 6.16 5.45 15.09
C PRO A 99 5.65 6.30 13.91
N SER A 100 6.38 7.33 13.50
CA SER A 100 6.02 8.14 12.33
C SER A 100 6.13 7.36 11.02
N VAL A 101 7.14 6.50 10.85
CA VAL A 101 7.30 5.62 9.68
C VAL A 101 6.14 4.63 9.62
N VAL A 102 5.82 3.99 10.76
CA VAL A 102 4.69 3.07 10.86
C VAL A 102 3.37 3.78 10.56
N GLY A 103 3.16 4.97 11.11
CA GLY A 103 1.97 5.79 10.85
C GLY A 103 1.84 6.16 9.38
N ASN A 104 2.95 6.57 8.74
CA ASN A 104 2.97 6.90 7.31
C ASN A 104 2.62 5.71 6.42
N ILE A 105 3.12 4.50 6.73
CA ILE A 105 2.80 3.28 5.97
C ILE A 105 1.30 2.98 6.08
N ASN A 106 0.76 2.95 7.31
CA ASN A 106 -0.65 2.62 7.54
C ASN A 106 -1.58 3.63 6.86
N LEU A 107 -1.26 4.92 6.99
CA LEU A 107 -2.05 5.98 6.39
C LEU A 107 -2.02 5.92 4.86
N LEU A 108 -0.84 5.73 4.27
CA LEU A 108 -0.69 5.58 2.82
C LEU A 108 -1.51 4.40 2.31
N VAL A 109 -1.42 3.23 2.95
CA VAL A 109 -2.23 2.07 2.55
C VAL A 109 -3.71 2.37 2.73
N ARG A 110 -4.08 3.03 3.84
CA ARG A 110 -5.49 3.36 4.12
C ARG A 110 -6.09 4.30 3.08
N ASP A 111 -5.35 5.27 2.55
CA ASP A 111 -5.85 6.17 1.50
C ASP A 111 -6.27 5.44 0.22
N PHE A 112 -5.61 4.32 -0.08
CA PHE A 112 -5.96 3.48 -1.24
C PHE A 112 -7.16 2.56 -0.96
N GLN A 113 -7.49 2.33 0.31
CA GLN A 113 -8.61 1.49 0.76
C GLN A 113 -9.88 2.31 1.07
N ALA A 114 -9.71 3.44 1.74
CA ALA A 114 -10.77 4.21 2.37
C ALA A 114 -11.92 4.54 1.42
N CYS A 115 -13.16 4.38 1.90
CA CYS A 115 -14.34 4.72 1.13
C CYS A 115 -15.57 4.92 2.02
N ILE A 116 -16.11 6.14 2.05
CA ILE A 116 -17.38 6.44 2.72
C ILE A 116 -18.62 5.73 2.12
N ARG A 117 -18.46 5.05 0.98
CA ARG A 117 -19.53 4.31 0.29
C ARG A 117 -19.32 2.79 0.34
N ASP A 118 -18.40 2.33 1.18
CA ASP A 118 -18.15 0.91 1.42
C ASP A 118 -17.84 0.12 0.12
N LYS A 119 -16.82 0.60 -0.61
CA LYS A 119 -16.42 0.07 -1.92
C LYS A 119 -16.06 -1.41 -1.89
N GLU A 120 -15.57 -1.92 -0.77
CA GLU A 120 -15.16 -3.31 -0.63
C GLU A 120 -16.38 -4.24 -0.71
N GLU A 121 -17.40 -3.97 0.10
CA GLU A 121 -18.64 -4.76 0.18
C GLU A 121 -19.67 -4.41 -0.92
N SER A 122 -19.50 -3.28 -1.62
CA SER A 122 -20.46 -2.89 -2.67
C SER A 122 -20.37 -3.76 -3.93
N GLU A 123 -21.51 -4.28 -4.39
CA GLU A 123 -21.62 -4.93 -5.71
C GLU A 123 -21.34 -3.94 -6.86
N ILE A 124 -21.68 -2.67 -6.66
CA ILE A 124 -21.44 -1.60 -7.63
C ILE A 124 -20.02 -1.08 -7.39
N LYS A 125 -19.16 -1.19 -8.39
CA LYS A 125 -17.78 -0.68 -8.31
C LYS A 125 -17.64 0.70 -8.98
N PRO A 126 -16.59 1.48 -8.66
CA PRO A 126 -16.25 2.69 -9.40
C PRO A 126 -16.11 2.42 -10.92
N PRO A 127 -16.52 3.36 -11.80
CA PRO A 127 -16.89 4.74 -11.50
C PRO A 127 -18.34 4.94 -11.04
N ALA A 128 -19.25 3.99 -11.30
CA ALA A 128 -20.68 4.13 -10.99
C ALA A 128 -20.92 4.35 -9.49
N LEU A 129 -20.17 3.64 -8.64
CA LEU A 129 -20.23 3.83 -7.18
C LEU A 129 -19.91 5.27 -6.76
N CYS A 130 -19.13 6.00 -7.54
CA CYS A 130 -18.64 7.32 -7.17
C CYS A 130 -19.52 8.47 -7.71
N GLU A 131 -20.58 8.18 -8.46
CA GLU A 131 -21.48 9.20 -9.00
C GLU A 131 -22.15 10.01 -7.87
N GLY A 132 -22.01 11.34 -7.92
CA GLY A 132 -22.48 12.23 -6.87
C GLY A 132 -21.75 12.08 -5.52
N CYS A 133 -20.60 11.41 -5.47
CA CYS A 133 -19.79 11.29 -4.26
C CYS A 133 -19.03 12.59 -3.99
N HIS A 134 -19.02 13.02 -2.73
CA HIS A 134 -18.25 14.19 -2.28
C HIS A 134 -16.74 14.03 -2.56
N PHE A 135 -16.20 12.83 -2.34
CA PHE A 135 -14.78 12.50 -2.53
C PHE A 135 -14.45 11.96 -3.94
N ILE A 136 -15.26 12.25 -4.96
CA ILE A 136 -15.00 11.77 -6.34
C ILE A 136 -13.62 12.15 -6.88
N ARG A 137 -13.02 13.25 -6.38
CA ARG A 137 -11.69 13.72 -6.77
C ARG A 137 -10.56 13.24 -5.86
N ASP A 138 -10.87 12.50 -4.79
CA ASP A 138 -9.86 11.88 -3.94
C ASP A 138 -9.32 10.61 -4.62
N ILE A 139 -8.25 10.03 -4.09
CA ILE A 139 -7.59 8.85 -4.66
C ILE A 139 -8.49 7.62 -4.61
N CYS A 140 -9.34 7.49 -3.59
CA CYS A 140 -10.28 6.39 -3.48
C CYS A 140 -11.17 6.22 -4.73
N GLY A 141 -11.47 7.30 -5.46
CA GLY A 141 -12.27 7.31 -6.69
C GLY A 141 -11.51 6.82 -7.93
N THR A 142 -10.18 6.76 -7.89
CA THR A 142 -9.35 6.21 -8.97
C THR A 142 -9.05 4.73 -8.77
N ILE A 143 -9.30 4.18 -7.58
CA ILE A 143 -9.04 2.79 -7.21
C ILE A 143 -10.33 1.97 -7.34
N ARG A 144 -10.36 0.98 -8.24
CA ARG A 144 -11.47 0.05 -8.43
C ARG A 144 -11.46 -1.08 -7.40
N GLU A 145 -10.31 -1.74 -7.25
CA GLU A 145 -10.06 -2.78 -6.24
C GLU A 145 -8.91 -2.30 -5.36
N PRO A 146 -9.11 -2.17 -4.03
CA PRO A 146 -8.12 -1.59 -3.13
C PRO A 146 -7.01 -2.56 -2.75
N LEU A 147 -6.00 -2.04 -2.06
CA LEU A 147 -4.89 -2.81 -1.50
C LEU A 147 -5.38 -3.72 -0.37
N SER A 148 -4.78 -4.91 -0.26
CA SER A 148 -4.89 -5.75 0.92
C SER A 148 -3.92 -5.32 2.02
N GLU A 149 -4.13 -5.78 3.25
CA GLU A 149 -3.21 -5.58 4.38
C GLU A 149 -1.80 -6.13 4.14
N ARG A 150 -1.62 -7.00 3.15
CA ARG A 150 -0.28 -7.49 2.77
C ARG A 150 0.60 -6.37 2.20
N ALA A 151 0.01 -5.31 1.66
CA ALA A 151 0.76 -4.12 1.26
C ALA A 151 1.46 -3.47 2.47
N THR A 152 0.76 -3.34 3.61
CA THR A 152 1.31 -2.83 4.88
C THR A 152 2.49 -3.69 5.35
N VAL A 153 2.34 -5.02 5.30
CA VAL A 153 3.40 -5.96 5.71
C VAL A 153 4.62 -5.83 4.80
N ALA A 154 4.43 -5.82 3.48
CA ALA A 154 5.53 -5.70 2.52
C ALA A 154 6.28 -4.37 2.68
N LEU A 155 5.55 -3.25 2.79
CA LEU A 155 6.16 -1.93 3.04
C LEU A 155 6.90 -1.88 4.37
N THR A 156 6.38 -2.51 5.43
CA THR A 156 7.05 -2.59 6.73
C THR A 156 8.37 -3.35 6.63
N HIS A 157 8.40 -4.49 5.93
CA HIS A 157 9.64 -5.23 5.72
C HIS A 157 10.66 -4.44 4.91
N LEU A 158 10.23 -3.73 3.86
CA LEU A 158 11.11 -2.87 3.07
C LEU A 158 11.63 -1.67 3.87
N ALA A 159 10.80 -1.06 4.70
CA ALA A 159 11.20 0.04 5.58
C ALA A 159 12.23 -0.42 6.63
N LYS A 160 12.04 -1.60 7.23
CA LYS A 160 13.03 -2.22 8.13
C LYS A 160 14.36 -2.47 7.42
N ALA A 161 14.30 -3.00 6.20
CA ALA A 161 15.49 -3.26 5.40
C ALA A 161 16.23 -1.95 5.06
N ALA A 162 15.52 -0.90 4.65
CA ALA A 162 16.12 0.42 4.39
C ALA A 162 16.72 1.05 5.66
N GLN A 163 16.01 0.96 6.79
CA GLN A 163 16.53 1.43 8.08
C GLN A 163 17.83 0.71 8.48
N TRP A 164 17.94 -0.59 8.22
CA TRP A 164 19.15 -1.38 8.47
C TRP A 164 20.28 -1.06 7.49
N LEU A 165 19.97 -0.94 6.19
CA LEU A 165 20.95 -0.66 5.12
C LEU A 165 21.49 0.77 5.17
N ASP A 166 20.59 1.75 5.27
CA ASP A 166 20.89 3.18 5.09
C ASP A 166 20.91 3.95 6.42
N GLY A 167 20.54 3.29 7.53
CA GLY A 167 20.44 3.91 8.86
C GLY A 167 19.23 4.83 9.03
N LYS A 168 18.39 4.98 8.01
CA LYS A 168 17.18 5.81 8.03
C LYS A 168 16.13 5.33 7.03
N CYS A 169 14.87 5.66 7.30
CA CYS A 169 13.76 5.50 6.36
C CYS A 169 12.84 6.70 6.48
N GLU A 170 12.71 7.48 5.40
CA GLU A 170 11.84 8.65 5.34
C GLU A 170 10.57 8.36 4.52
N PHE A 171 9.59 9.26 4.58
CA PHE A 171 8.33 9.09 3.84
C PHE A 171 8.54 8.97 2.32
N GLU A 172 9.53 9.69 1.79
CA GLU A 172 9.91 9.60 0.38
C GLU A 172 10.38 8.19 0.00
N ASP A 173 11.07 7.49 0.90
CA ASP A 173 11.49 6.10 0.66
C ASP A 173 10.27 5.16 0.63
N ILE A 174 9.28 5.39 1.50
CA ILE A 174 8.01 4.65 1.49
C ILE A 174 7.28 4.84 0.16
N LEU A 175 7.22 6.06 -0.38
CA LEU A 175 6.59 6.32 -1.68
C LEU A 175 7.30 5.57 -2.82
N ARG A 176 8.63 5.51 -2.81
CA ARG A 176 9.40 4.71 -3.79
C ARG A 176 9.16 3.23 -3.64
N MET A 177 9.11 2.72 -2.41
CA MET A 177 8.77 1.32 -2.13
C MET A 177 7.34 0.98 -2.57
N ALA A 178 6.40 1.90 -2.43
CA ALA A 178 5.02 1.72 -2.89
C ALA A 178 4.94 1.45 -4.40
N LEU A 179 5.83 2.02 -5.22
CA LEU A 179 5.92 1.69 -6.66
C LEU A 179 6.32 0.24 -6.93
N LEU A 180 6.97 -0.42 -5.96
CA LEU A 180 7.35 -1.84 -6.04
C LEU A 180 6.24 -2.74 -5.49
N VAL A 181 5.45 -2.26 -4.53
CA VAL A 181 4.46 -3.07 -3.79
C VAL A 181 3.04 -2.94 -4.36
N PHE A 182 2.64 -1.78 -4.84
CA PHE A 182 1.23 -1.49 -5.17
C PHE A 182 0.77 -1.97 -6.54
N PRO A 183 1.54 -1.85 -7.64
CA PRO A 183 0.99 -2.02 -8.99
C PRO A 183 0.32 -3.36 -9.27
N HIS A 184 0.74 -4.44 -8.61
CA HIS A 184 0.18 -5.79 -8.78
C HIS A 184 -0.88 -6.16 -7.73
N ARG A 185 -1.17 -5.26 -6.78
CA ARG A 185 -2.09 -5.48 -5.65
C ARG A 185 -3.40 -4.70 -5.74
N LEU A 186 -3.52 -3.81 -6.73
CA LEU A 186 -4.71 -3.00 -6.91
C LEU A 186 -5.13 -2.95 -8.37
N THR A 187 -6.38 -2.57 -8.58
CA THR A 187 -6.92 -2.31 -9.91
C THR A 187 -7.37 -0.85 -9.99
N LEU A 188 -6.90 -0.11 -10.99
CA LEU A 188 -7.36 1.27 -11.23
C LEU A 188 -8.67 1.28 -12.03
N VAL A 189 -9.46 2.34 -11.86
CA VAL A 189 -10.69 2.55 -12.66
C VAL A 189 -10.36 2.75 -14.14
N ARG A 190 -9.25 3.43 -14.42
CA ARG A 190 -8.70 3.62 -15.76
C ARG A 190 -7.19 3.45 -15.68
N THR A 191 -6.63 2.65 -16.57
CA THR A 191 -5.19 2.42 -16.67
C THR A 191 -4.74 2.75 -18.09
N ARG A 192 -3.81 3.69 -18.22
CA ARG A 192 -3.09 3.98 -19.46
C ARG A 192 -1.72 3.32 -19.42
N ASN A 193 -1.00 3.56 -18.33
CA ASN A 193 0.29 2.95 -18.02
C ASN A 193 0.36 2.86 -16.50
N ILE A 194 0.27 1.64 -15.97
CA ILE A 194 0.12 1.41 -14.53
C ILE A 194 1.22 2.08 -13.70
N ILE A 195 2.47 2.11 -14.20
CA ILE A 195 3.57 2.74 -13.47
C ILE A 195 3.42 4.26 -13.45
N ASN A 196 3.19 4.89 -14.60
CA ASN A 196 3.02 6.34 -14.66
C ASN A 196 1.77 6.79 -13.90
N ASP A 197 0.66 6.06 -14.06
CA ASP A 197 -0.58 6.32 -13.34
C ASP A 197 -0.36 6.20 -11.82
N MET A 198 0.45 5.22 -11.36
CA MET A 198 0.81 5.08 -9.94
C MET A 198 1.69 6.22 -9.44
N ILE A 199 2.68 6.66 -10.23
CA ILE A 199 3.53 7.81 -9.88
C ILE A 199 2.67 9.06 -9.68
N GLU A 200 1.73 9.32 -10.59
CA GLU A 200 0.80 10.45 -10.48
C GLU A 200 -0.08 10.38 -9.22
N ILE A 201 -0.57 9.17 -8.88
CA ILE A 201 -1.35 8.95 -7.65
C ILE A 201 -0.49 9.17 -6.40
N LEU A 202 0.71 8.61 -6.35
CA LEU A 202 1.60 8.77 -5.19
C LEU A 202 2.05 10.22 -4.99
N GLU A 203 2.22 10.98 -6.07
CA GLU A 203 2.52 12.41 -5.98
C GLU A 203 1.35 13.20 -5.37
N ARG A 204 0.10 12.80 -5.68
CA ARG A 204 -1.07 13.38 -5.02
C ARG A 204 -1.11 13.03 -3.53
N GLU A 205 -0.76 11.80 -3.14
CA GLU A 205 -0.62 11.43 -1.72
C GLU A 205 0.48 12.21 -1.01
N ARG A 206 1.61 12.47 -1.69
CA ARG A 206 2.68 13.30 -1.14
C ARG A 206 2.18 14.70 -0.77
N VAL A 207 1.39 15.32 -1.65
CA VAL A 207 0.77 16.62 -1.41
C VAL A 207 -0.29 16.54 -0.31
N LYS A 208 -1.14 15.51 -0.32
CA LYS A 208 -2.16 15.26 0.72
C LYS A 208 -1.54 15.14 2.11
N MET A 209 -0.46 14.37 2.23
CA MET A 209 0.28 14.20 3.47
C MET A 209 0.84 15.53 4.02
N ALA A 210 1.36 16.38 3.15
CA ALA A 210 1.84 17.70 3.53
C ALA A 210 0.71 18.61 4.04
N ASP A 211 -0.47 18.57 3.39
CA ASP A 211 -1.65 19.31 3.82
C ASP A 211 -2.18 18.83 5.18
N ARG A 212 -2.23 17.51 5.42
CA ARG A 212 -2.59 16.93 6.74
C ARG A 212 -1.74 17.48 7.87
N ASN A 213 -0.42 17.54 7.64
CA ASN A 213 0.53 18.07 8.60
C ASN A 213 0.32 19.56 8.84
N ALA A 214 0.11 20.35 7.79
CA ALA A 214 -0.17 21.78 7.89
C ALA A 214 -1.47 22.08 8.67
N ARG A 215 -2.50 21.25 8.47
CA ARG A 215 -3.80 21.37 9.15
C ARG A 215 -3.84 20.73 10.53
N LYS A 216 -2.75 20.08 10.96
CA LYS A 216 -2.65 19.38 12.24
C LYS A 216 -3.78 18.36 12.44
N GLN A 217 -4.13 17.62 11.39
CA GLN A 217 -5.20 16.63 11.45
C GLN A 217 -4.93 15.56 12.53
N TRP A 218 -3.71 15.03 12.62
CA TRP A 218 -3.33 14.05 13.63
C TRP A 218 -3.44 14.57 15.08
N PRO A 219 -2.92 15.76 15.42
CA PRO A 219 -3.19 16.37 16.71
C PRO A 219 -4.68 16.51 17.04
N LEU A 220 -5.51 16.93 16.07
CA LEU A 220 -6.97 17.04 16.30
C LEU A 220 -7.58 15.68 16.64
N LEU A 221 -7.27 14.64 15.88
CA LEU A 221 -7.78 13.29 16.13
C LEU A 221 -7.27 12.72 17.46
N ASN A 222 -5.99 12.92 17.78
CA ASN A 222 -5.40 12.46 19.04
C ASN A 222 -6.07 13.10 20.26
N GLU A 223 -6.46 14.37 20.19
CA GLU A 223 -7.21 15.02 21.27
C GLU A 223 -8.63 14.46 21.36
N LEU A 224 -9.30 14.24 20.22
CA LEU A 224 -10.64 13.67 20.18
C LEU A 224 -10.71 12.20 20.64
N LEU A 225 -9.66 11.43 20.41
CA LEU A 225 -9.54 10.05 20.91
C LEU A 225 -9.49 9.98 22.45
N LYS A 226 -9.00 11.05 23.12
CA LYS A 226 -8.92 11.10 24.59
C LYS A 226 -10.27 11.46 25.21
N ASP A 227 -10.91 12.52 24.70
CA ASP A 227 -12.23 12.94 25.16
C ASP A 227 -12.95 13.81 24.12
N PHE A 228 -14.28 13.82 24.18
CA PHE A 228 -15.08 14.63 23.27
C PHE A 228 -14.99 16.11 23.63
N ASN A 229 -14.51 16.93 22.68
CA ASN A 229 -14.51 18.39 22.78
C ASN A 229 -15.21 19.03 21.59
N ARG A 230 -16.28 19.80 21.84
CA ARG A 230 -17.11 20.38 20.77
C ARG A 230 -16.38 21.38 19.87
N SER A 231 -15.40 22.12 20.39
CA SER A 231 -14.60 23.07 19.60
C SER A 231 -13.64 22.33 18.67
N ILE A 232 -12.91 21.35 19.21
CA ILE A 232 -11.96 20.52 18.45
C ILE A 232 -12.73 19.70 17.39
N TYR A 233 -13.89 19.15 17.75
CA TYR A 233 -14.76 18.45 16.82
C TYR A 233 -15.19 19.34 15.64
N GLY A 234 -15.51 20.61 15.88
CA GLY A 234 -15.84 21.56 14.82
C GLY A 234 -14.70 21.69 13.79
N LEU A 235 -13.47 21.84 14.26
CA LEU A 235 -12.27 21.92 13.41
C LEU A 235 -12.00 20.59 12.68
N ALA A 236 -12.12 19.46 13.39
CA ALA A 236 -11.94 18.14 12.80
C ALA A 236 -12.98 17.87 11.71
N ARG A 237 -14.24 18.29 11.92
CA ARG A 237 -15.30 18.15 10.92
C ARG A 237 -15.01 18.95 9.65
N GLU A 238 -14.47 20.16 9.76
CA GLU A 238 -14.04 20.95 8.61
C GLU A 238 -12.91 20.27 7.84
N ALA A 239 -11.92 19.71 8.54
CA ALA A 239 -10.84 18.96 7.92
C ALA A 239 -11.33 17.67 7.23
N ALA A 240 -12.25 16.94 7.86
CA ALA A 240 -12.81 15.69 7.35
C ALA A 240 -13.52 15.82 6.01
N VAL A 241 -14.09 16.99 5.70
CA VAL A 241 -14.75 17.22 4.41
C VAL A 241 -13.76 17.13 3.24
N GLU A 242 -12.46 17.27 3.46
CA GLU A 242 -11.45 17.23 2.40
C GLU A 242 -10.58 15.96 2.42
N ASP A 243 -10.76 15.09 3.42
CA ASP A 243 -9.95 13.89 3.61
C ASP A 243 -10.81 12.69 3.97
N VAL A 244 -10.92 11.74 3.04
CA VAL A 244 -11.76 10.55 3.21
C VAL A 244 -11.31 9.65 4.37
N ALA A 245 -10.00 9.49 4.58
CA ALA A 245 -9.48 8.64 5.65
C ALA A 245 -9.72 9.29 7.02
N PHE A 246 -9.55 10.61 7.10
CA PHE A 246 -9.86 11.35 8.31
C PHE A 246 -11.37 11.37 8.63
N ALA A 247 -12.21 11.52 7.59
CA ALA A 247 -13.66 11.46 7.72
C ALA A 247 -14.14 10.12 8.28
N GLU A 248 -13.57 9.02 7.78
CA GLU A 248 -13.91 7.69 8.25
C GLU A 248 -13.63 7.50 9.75
N GLU A 249 -12.44 7.90 10.22
CA GLU A 249 -12.10 7.84 11.64
C GLU A 249 -13.00 8.74 12.49
N LEU A 250 -13.32 9.93 11.98
CA LEU A 250 -14.22 10.84 12.69
C LEU A 250 -15.63 10.26 12.82
N ILE A 251 -16.18 9.66 11.75
CA ILE A 251 -17.49 9.00 11.77
C ILE A 251 -17.53 7.86 12.79
N ARG A 252 -16.43 7.09 12.92
CA ARG A 252 -16.31 6.03 13.93
C ARG A 252 -16.40 6.60 15.36
N LEU A 253 -15.74 7.71 15.64
CA LEU A 253 -15.83 8.39 16.94
C LEU A 253 -17.21 9.00 17.19
N GLU A 254 -17.83 9.57 16.16
CA GLU A 254 -19.20 10.11 16.24
C GLU A 254 -20.19 9.06 16.71
N ASP A 255 -20.10 7.83 16.22
CA ASP A 255 -20.99 6.74 16.63
C ASP A 255 -20.87 6.41 18.12
N GLN A 256 -19.65 6.42 18.66
CA GLN A 256 -19.42 6.28 20.09
C GLN A 256 -20.08 7.42 20.87
N TRP A 257 -19.84 8.68 20.49
CA TRP A 257 -20.36 9.84 21.21
C TRP A 257 -21.87 10.02 21.10
N VAL A 258 -22.47 9.56 20.00
CA VAL A 258 -23.94 9.50 19.85
C VAL A 258 -24.53 8.48 20.82
N ASN A 259 -23.93 7.30 20.94
CA ASN A 259 -24.38 6.27 21.89
C ASN A 259 -24.22 6.72 23.36
N GLU A 260 -23.20 7.52 23.64
CA GLU A 260 -22.96 8.14 24.97
C GLU A 260 -23.83 9.39 25.22
N GLY A 261 -24.61 9.86 24.25
CA GLY A 261 -25.44 11.06 24.36
C GLY A 261 -24.67 12.38 24.37
N ARG A 262 -23.38 12.37 24.02
CA ARG A 262 -22.49 13.56 23.98
C ARG A 262 -22.63 14.35 22.67
N LEU A 263 -23.04 13.67 21.59
CA LEU A 263 -23.29 14.26 20.27
C LEU A 263 -24.70 13.91 19.80
N ARG A 264 -25.41 14.89 19.22
CA ARG A 264 -26.72 14.62 18.60
C ARG A 264 -26.52 13.99 17.24
N ARG A 265 -27.38 13.03 16.87
CA ARG A 265 -27.29 12.35 15.57
C ARG A 265 -27.38 13.31 14.37
N ASP A 266 -28.12 14.40 14.50
CA ASP A 266 -28.26 15.44 13.48
C ASP A 266 -27.00 16.33 13.35
N ASP A 267 -26.14 16.34 14.37
CA ASP A 267 -24.89 17.12 14.40
C ASP A 267 -23.69 16.34 13.82
N THR A 268 -23.88 15.07 13.45
CA THR A 268 -22.83 14.19 12.89
C THR A 268 -22.47 14.56 11.46
N LEU A 269 -21.19 14.40 11.09
CA LEU A 269 -20.69 14.63 9.74
C LEU A 269 -21.46 13.81 8.71
N SER A 270 -21.70 12.53 9.01
CA SER A 270 -22.43 11.63 8.10
C SER A 270 -23.85 12.14 7.77
N THR A 271 -24.61 12.60 8.77
CA THR A 271 -25.97 13.13 8.56
C THR A 271 -25.94 14.43 7.78
N GLN A 272 -25.03 15.35 8.11
CA GLN A 272 -24.93 16.66 7.43
C GLN A 272 -24.52 16.53 5.97
N MET A 273 -23.62 15.60 5.68
CA MET A 273 -23.13 15.35 4.32
C MET A 273 -24.01 14.37 3.53
N GLY A 274 -25.05 13.79 4.16
CA GLY A 274 -25.92 12.79 3.55
C GLY A 274 -25.18 11.50 3.19
N TRP A 275 -24.10 11.16 3.92
CA TRP A 275 -23.33 9.94 3.68
C TRP A 275 -24.03 8.75 4.33
N ARG A 276 -24.08 7.62 3.60
CA ARG A 276 -24.48 6.36 4.19
C ARG A 276 -23.39 5.92 5.16
N ARG A 277 -23.78 5.55 6.38
CA ARG A 277 -22.83 5.00 7.34
C ARG A 277 -22.26 3.70 6.77
N PRO A 278 -20.94 3.51 6.74
CA PRO A 278 -20.36 2.21 6.45
C PRO A 278 -20.95 1.21 7.44
N SER A 279 -21.39 0.06 6.95
CA SER A 279 -21.92 -1.00 7.81
C SER A 279 -20.76 -1.71 8.53
N TYR A 280 -20.08 -1.02 9.43
CA TYR A 280 -19.28 -1.67 10.49
C TYR A 280 -20.21 -2.27 11.54
N GLN A 281 -21.19 -3.06 11.11
CA GLN A 281 -22.01 -3.87 12.00
C GLN A 281 -21.26 -5.17 12.29
N GLY A 282 -20.55 -5.21 13.42
CA GLY A 282 -20.50 -6.45 14.20
C GLY A 282 -19.18 -7.21 14.34
N VAL A 283 -18.01 -6.56 14.24
CA VAL A 283 -16.79 -7.18 14.78
C VAL A 283 -16.18 -6.28 15.85
N PRO A 284 -16.33 -6.61 17.14
CA PRO A 284 -15.54 -5.98 18.18
C PRO A 284 -14.09 -6.44 18.01
N PHE A 285 -13.18 -5.50 17.80
CA PHE A 285 -11.75 -5.71 18.07
C PHE A 285 -11.45 -5.27 19.50
#